data_AF-J2GKW9-F1
#
_entry.id   AF-J2GKW9-F1
#
_cell.length_a   1.000
_cell.length_b   1.000
_cell.length_c   1.000
_cell.angle_alpha   90.00
_cell.angle_beta   90.00
_cell.angle_gamma   90.00
#
_symmetry.space_group_name_H-M   'P 1'
#
loop_
_entity.id
_entity.type
_entity.pdbx_description
1 polymer ?
#
loop_
_entity_poly.entity_id
_entity_poly.type
_entity_poly.pdbx_seq_one_letter_code
_entity_poly.pdbx_strand_id
1 'polypeptide(L)'
;MRLAGLIDTLGSETFERRLYAFCGHYASLSVLFAIELEDKGGGRVLLTEGLDDDLTARARKISRDYALEDYADDDVFKLHSRGALGSVDWLLQHAGDREGKIRLKYFDDMDAAEEISIFRRQASSTLYVGLSSTAAGYRPEEVQALLSISPLLVSLVRRHAATVDAGGSNLRLMRERKLGALRRILLQHQAGLTPREADVCAAIVVGYRAEAVAELLGIAANTVATHRKRAYAKLNISSQTELFGIFFAGWET
;
A
#
# COMPACT_ATOMS: atom_id res chain seq x y z
N MET A 1 25.32 0.89 6.18
CA MET A 1 24.07 1.12 6.96
C MET A 1 23.83 -0.05 7.92
N ARG A 2 23.42 0.16 9.18
CA ARG A 2 23.24 -0.94 10.17
C ARG A 2 21.80 -1.48 10.14
N LEU A 3 21.63 -2.80 10.19
CA LEU A 3 20.33 -3.50 10.20
C LEU A 3 19.34 -2.96 11.25
N ALA A 4 19.82 -2.60 12.45
CA ALA A 4 18.97 -2.00 13.49
C ALA A 4 18.23 -0.74 12.99
N GLY A 5 18.96 0.18 12.35
CA GLY A 5 18.37 1.41 11.81
C GLY A 5 17.50 1.22 10.56
N LEU A 6 17.48 0.02 9.97
CA LEU A 6 16.49 -0.38 8.96
C LEU A 6 15.22 -0.89 9.65
N ILE A 7 15.37 -1.73 10.68
CA ILE A 7 14.26 -2.25 11.49
C ILE A 7 13.45 -1.10 12.11
N ASP A 8 14.11 -0.06 12.62
CA ASP A 8 13.45 1.12 13.21
C ASP A 8 12.56 1.89 12.23
N THR A 9 12.69 1.63 10.92
CA THR A 9 11.90 2.31 9.88
C THR A 9 10.72 1.50 9.36
N LEU A 10 10.46 0.31 9.91
CA LEU A 10 9.29 -0.52 9.55
C LEU A 10 7.99 0.29 9.63
N GLY A 11 7.15 0.17 8.60
CA GLY A 11 5.90 0.93 8.48
C GLY A 11 6.03 2.42 8.11
N SER A 12 7.25 2.95 7.99
CA SER A 12 7.48 4.34 7.58
C SER A 12 7.71 4.48 6.07
N GLU A 13 7.51 5.69 5.55
CA GLU A 13 7.78 6.04 4.14
C GLU A 13 9.27 5.90 3.75
N THR A 14 10.18 5.91 4.72
CA THR A 14 11.63 5.79 4.46
C THR A 14 12.13 4.35 4.38
N PHE A 15 11.27 3.37 4.68
CA PHE A 15 11.65 1.96 4.73
C PHE A 15 12.14 1.44 3.38
N GLU A 16 11.41 1.73 2.30
CA GLU A 16 11.70 1.19 0.96
C GLU A 16 13.11 1.60 0.51
N ARG A 17 13.40 2.91 0.59
CA ARG A 17 14.71 3.48 0.30
C ARG A 17 15.83 2.89 1.16
N ARG A 18 15.59 2.69 2.44
CA ARG A 18 16.58 2.09 3.34
C ARG A 18 16.79 0.61 3.03
N LEU A 19 15.73 -0.14 2.72
CA LEU A 19 15.83 -1.54 2.34
C LEU A 19 16.60 -1.72 1.03
N TYR A 20 16.31 -0.88 0.03
CA TYR A 20 17.06 -0.84 -1.22
C TYR A 20 18.55 -0.55 -0.96
N ALA A 21 18.84 0.50 -0.19
CA ALA A 21 20.22 0.83 0.19
C ALA A 21 20.89 -0.33 0.96
N PHE A 22 20.16 -1.05 1.81
CA PHE A 22 20.68 -2.22 2.53
C PHE A 22 21.11 -3.33 1.57
N CYS A 23 20.24 -3.71 0.63
CA CYS A 23 20.54 -4.69 -0.41
C CYS A 23 21.73 -4.22 -1.29
N GLY A 24 21.82 -2.93 -1.56
CA GLY A 24 22.92 -2.28 -2.29
C GLY A 24 24.32 -2.45 -1.67
N HIS A 25 24.43 -2.88 -0.41
CA HIS A 25 25.73 -3.23 0.18
C HIS A 25 26.23 -4.61 -0.27
N TYR A 26 25.36 -5.46 -0.84
CA TYR A 26 25.66 -6.83 -1.23
C TYR A 26 25.75 -7.02 -2.75
N ALA A 27 25.09 -6.17 -3.53
CA ALA A 27 25.02 -6.29 -4.99
C ALA A 27 24.71 -4.95 -5.68
N SER A 28 25.01 -4.87 -6.99
CA SER A 28 24.69 -3.72 -7.84
C SER A 28 23.27 -3.79 -8.40
N LEU A 29 22.29 -3.33 -7.62
CA LEU A 29 20.86 -3.41 -7.96
C LEU A 29 20.37 -2.18 -8.72
N SER A 30 19.45 -2.36 -9.67
CA SER A 30 18.69 -1.29 -10.30
C SER A 30 17.34 -1.08 -9.63
N VAL A 31 16.62 -2.15 -9.31
CA VAL A 31 15.26 -2.11 -8.73
C VAL A 31 15.11 -3.17 -7.64
N LEU A 32 14.44 -2.81 -6.56
CA LEU A 32 13.88 -3.71 -5.56
C LEU A 32 12.36 -3.52 -5.53
N PHE A 33 11.61 -4.59 -5.72
CA PHE A 33 10.16 -4.58 -5.49
C PHE A 33 9.73 -5.77 -4.64
N ALA A 34 8.58 -5.61 -3.99
CA ALA A 34 7.85 -6.74 -3.45
C ALA A 34 6.36 -6.58 -3.70
N ILE A 35 5.74 -7.68 -4.14
CA ILE A 35 4.31 -7.78 -4.41
C ILE A 35 3.73 -9.00 -3.73
N GLU A 36 2.48 -8.90 -3.30
CA GLU A 36 1.70 -10.00 -2.76
C GLU A 36 0.58 -10.32 -3.74
N LEU A 37 0.58 -11.55 -4.24
CA LEU A 37 -0.34 -12.02 -5.28
C LEU A 37 -1.29 -13.05 -4.68
N GLU A 38 -2.59 -12.82 -4.82
CA GLU A 38 -3.62 -13.70 -4.27
C GLU A 38 -3.96 -14.85 -5.23
N ASP A 39 -4.26 -16.03 -4.66
CA ASP A 39 -4.61 -17.22 -5.45
C ASP A 39 -5.91 -17.04 -6.26
N LYS A 40 -6.82 -16.22 -5.76
CA LYS A 40 -8.17 -16.01 -6.31
C LYS A 40 -8.24 -14.84 -7.30
N GLY A 41 -7.10 -14.28 -7.68
CA GLY A 41 -7.06 -13.10 -8.55
C GLY A 41 -6.79 -11.82 -7.77
N GLY A 42 -5.96 -10.97 -8.35
CA GLY A 42 -5.53 -9.71 -7.77
C GLY A 42 -4.25 -9.80 -6.96
N GLY A 43 -3.68 -8.65 -6.73
CA GLY A 43 -2.44 -8.51 -5.98
C GLY A 43 -2.22 -7.07 -5.57
N ARG A 44 -1.25 -6.87 -4.69
CA ARG A 44 -0.86 -5.55 -4.21
C ARG A 44 0.64 -5.39 -4.23
N VAL A 45 1.07 -4.18 -4.54
CA VAL A 45 2.45 -3.77 -4.36
C VAL A 45 2.67 -3.46 -2.88
N LEU A 46 3.69 -4.08 -2.28
CA LEU A 46 4.08 -3.84 -0.89
C LEU A 46 5.16 -2.77 -0.78
N LEU A 47 6.08 -2.72 -1.75
CA LEU A 47 7.11 -1.70 -1.88
C LEU A 47 7.72 -1.71 -3.28
N THR A 48 8.31 -0.60 -3.69
CA THR A 48 9.14 -0.50 -4.90
C THR A 48 10.08 0.70 -4.79
N GLU A 49 11.37 0.44 -4.91
CA GLU A 49 12.43 1.45 -4.95
C GLU A 49 13.42 1.11 -6.06
N GLY A 50 13.81 2.12 -6.85
CA GLY A 50 14.80 2.03 -7.91
C GLY A 50 16.05 2.85 -7.63
N LEU A 51 17.01 2.76 -8.55
CA LEU A 51 18.31 3.45 -8.51
C LEU A 51 18.17 4.98 -8.42
N ASP A 52 17.15 5.52 -9.07
CA ASP A 52 16.78 6.93 -9.05
C ASP A 52 15.26 7.11 -9.00
N ASP A 53 14.82 8.37 -8.88
CA ASP A 53 13.39 8.70 -8.74
C ASP A 53 12.59 8.39 -10.03
N ASP A 54 13.20 8.45 -11.22
CA ASP A 54 12.52 8.14 -12.49
C ASP A 54 12.29 6.64 -12.62
N LEU A 55 13.34 5.85 -12.39
CA LEU A 55 13.26 4.39 -12.39
C LEU A 55 12.32 3.89 -11.29
N THR A 56 12.31 4.53 -10.12
CA THR A 56 11.36 4.24 -9.05
C THR A 56 9.92 4.46 -9.51
N ALA A 57 9.62 5.59 -10.17
CA ALA A 57 8.28 5.92 -10.64
C ALA A 57 7.80 4.94 -11.72
N ARG A 58 8.69 4.59 -12.66
CA ARG A 58 8.45 3.58 -13.72
C ARG A 58 8.20 2.21 -13.12
N ALA A 59 9.10 1.72 -12.25
CA ALA A 59 8.97 0.43 -11.58
C ALA A 59 7.67 0.34 -10.78
N ARG A 60 7.28 1.39 -10.03
CA ARG A 60 5.99 1.43 -9.31
C ARG A 60 4.77 1.28 -10.22
N LYS A 61 4.83 1.80 -11.44
CA LYS A 61 3.76 1.61 -12.43
C LYS A 61 3.76 0.16 -12.92
N ILE A 62 4.92 -0.35 -13.33
CA ILE A 62 5.11 -1.69 -13.88
C ILE A 62 4.72 -2.78 -12.86
N SER A 63 5.15 -2.67 -11.59
CA SER A 63 4.80 -3.61 -10.53
C SER A 63 3.30 -3.60 -10.21
N ARG A 64 2.62 -2.45 -10.33
CA ARG A 64 1.16 -2.38 -10.18
C ARG A 64 0.45 -3.11 -11.31
N ASP A 65 0.86 -2.87 -12.55
CA ASP A 65 0.28 -3.57 -13.70
C ASP A 65 0.48 -5.09 -13.58
N TYR A 66 1.67 -5.53 -13.14
CA TYR A 66 1.94 -6.95 -12.89
C TYR A 66 1.01 -7.53 -11.83
N ALA A 67 0.86 -6.83 -10.69
CA ALA A 67 0.03 -7.29 -9.58
C ALA A 67 -1.48 -7.32 -9.91
N LEU A 68 -1.95 -6.51 -10.85
CA LEU A 68 -3.34 -6.47 -11.24
C LEU A 68 -3.71 -7.62 -12.17
N GLU A 69 -2.93 -7.86 -13.23
CA GLU A 69 -3.37 -8.73 -14.33
C GLU A 69 -2.24 -9.60 -14.90
N ASP A 70 -1.03 -9.06 -15.06
CA ASP A 70 -0.04 -9.72 -15.93
C ASP A 70 0.61 -10.97 -15.29
N TYR A 71 0.56 -11.10 -13.96
CA TYR A 71 1.07 -12.28 -13.25
C TYR A 71 0.32 -13.58 -13.59
N ALA A 72 -0.94 -13.47 -14.04
CA ALA A 72 -1.76 -14.62 -14.37
C ALA A 72 -1.21 -15.41 -15.57
N ASP A 73 -0.42 -14.76 -16.43
CA ASP A 73 0.19 -15.35 -17.61
C ASP A 73 1.68 -15.74 -17.42
N ASP A 74 2.31 -15.38 -16.29
CA ASP A 74 3.72 -15.69 -16.03
C ASP A 74 3.91 -17.11 -15.47
N ASP A 75 4.51 -17.98 -16.28
CA ASP A 75 4.75 -19.38 -15.92
C ASP A 75 5.71 -19.55 -14.73
N VAL A 76 6.64 -18.61 -14.53
CA VAL A 76 7.52 -18.63 -13.35
C VAL A 76 6.70 -18.40 -12.09
N PHE A 77 5.77 -17.45 -12.10
CA PHE A 77 4.87 -17.25 -10.97
C PHE A 77 3.95 -18.47 -10.75
N LYS A 78 3.36 -19.03 -11.81
CA LYS A 78 2.48 -20.22 -11.70
C LYS A 78 3.18 -21.42 -11.10
N LEU A 79 4.48 -21.59 -11.38
CA LEU A 79 5.29 -22.66 -10.79
C LEU A 79 5.46 -22.46 -9.28
N HIS A 80 5.90 -21.26 -8.87
CA HIS A 80 6.27 -20.98 -7.48
C HIS A 80 5.06 -20.74 -6.57
N SER A 81 3.92 -20.30 -7.12
CA SER A 81 2.67 -20.17 -6.37
C SER A 81 2.10 -21.51 -5.87
N ARG A 82 2.61 -22.65 -6.35
CA ARG A 82 2.20 -24.00 -5.95
C ARG A 82 3.14 -24.67 -4.93
N GLY A 83 4.11 -23.92 -4.39
CA GLY A 83 5.04 -24.41 -3.36
C GLY A 83 4.36 -24.80 -2.05
N ALA A 84 5.12 -25.42 -1.14
CA ALA A 84 4.63 -25.77 0.19
C ALA A 84 4.45 -24.52 1.06
N LEU A 85 3.45 -24.50 1.96
CA LEU A 85 3.22 -23.35 2.84
C LEU A 85 4.48 -22.97 3.63
N GLY A 86 4.90 -21.72 3.50
CA GLY A 86 6.10 -21.21 4.15
C GLY A 86 7.42 -21.53 3.43
N SER A 87 7.40 -22.27 2.32
CA SER A 87 8.59 -22.45 1.47
C SER A 87 9.09 -21.11 0.96
N VAL A 88 10.41 -21.00 0.87
CA VAL A 88 11.07 -19.89 0.20
C VAL A 88 11.84 -20.49 -0.95
N ASP A 89 11.42 -20.15 -2.15
CA ASP A 89 12.01 -20.61 -3.40
C ASP A 89 12.59 -19.39 -4.11
N TRP A 90 13.60 -19.60 -4.95
CA TRP A 90 14.22 -18.51 -5.69
C TRP A 90 14.70 -18.99 -7.05
N LEU A 91 14.84 -18.04 -7.98
CA LEU A 91 15.59 -18.24 -9.22
C LEU A 91 16.34 -16.98 -9.63
N LEU A 92 17.41 -17.18 -10.39
CA LEU A 92 18.03 -16.12 -11.17
C LEU A 92 17.42 -16.14 -12.57
N GLN A 93 16.81 -15.03 -12.97
CA GLN A 93 16.25 -14.83 -14.29
C GLN A 93 17.20 -13.99 -15.11
N HIS A 94 17.53 -14.46 -16.31
CA HIS A 94 18.17 -13.62 -17.30
C HIS A 94 17.11 -13.05 -18.21
N ALA A 95 17.22 -11.77 -18.54
CA ALA A 95 16.30 -11.15 -19.49
C ALA A 95 16.24 -11.97 -20.79
N GLY A 96 17.39 -12.52 -21.23
CA GLY A 96 17.51 -13.32 -22.46
C GLY A 96 16.65 -14.58 -22.51
N ASP A 97 16.25 -15.10 -21.35
CA ASP A 97 15.43 -16.31 -21.23
C ASP A 97 13.93 -16.01 -21.20
N ARG A 98 13.55 -14.73 -21.26
CA ARG A 98 12.16 -14.28 -21.27
C ARG A 98 11.75 -13.82 -22.67
N GLU A 99 10.47 -13.98 -22.98
CA GLU A 99 9.90 -13.63 -24.28
C GLU A 99 8.66 -12.74 -24.13
N GLY A 100 8.25 -12.13 -25.26
CA GLY A 100 6.99 -11.41 -25.40
C GLY A 100 6.82 -10.25 -24.40
N LYS A 101 5.61 -10.11 -23.87
CA LYS A 101 5.26 -9.04 -22.93
C LYS A 101 6.12 -9.06 -21.67
N ILE A 102 6.51 -10.25 -21.20
CA ILE A 102 7.28 -10.36 -19.97
C ILE A 102 8.68 -9.76 -20.15
N ARG A 103 9.35 -10.12 -21.25
CA ARG A 103 10.66 -9.56 -21.62
C ARG A 103 10.61 -8.03 -21.74
N LEU A 104 9.73 -7.55 -22.62
CA LEU A 104 9.71 -6.13 -23.01
C LEU A 104 9.37 -5.23 -21.83
N LYS A 105 8.35 -5.62 -21.03
CA LYS A 105 7.82 -4.75 -19.97
C LYS A 105 8.52 -4.92 -18.62
N TYR A 106 9.00 -6.12 -18.29
CA TYR A 106 9.56 -6.40 -16.96
C TYR A 106 11.08 -6.58 -16.96
N PHE A 107 11.76 -6.44 -18.11
CA PHE A 107 13.21 -6.40 -18.16
C PHE A 107 13.69 -5.18 -18.93
N ASP A 108 13.29 -5.04 -20.19
CA ASP A 108 13.79 -3.94 -21.04
C ASP A 108 13.32 -2.57 -20.53
N ASP A 109 12.03 -2.41 -20.23
CA ASP A 109 11.48 -1.18 -19.62
C ASP A 109 11.99 -0.90 -18.20
N MET A 110 12.74 -1.81 -17.58
CA MET A 110 13.39 -1.60 -16.28
C MET A 110 14.92 -1.53 -16.37
N ASP A 111 15.47 -1.56 -17.59
CA ASP A 111 16.91 -1.63 -17.86
C ASP A 111 17.61 -2.76 -17.08
N ALA A 112 16.90 -3.87 -16.87
CA ALA A 112 17.32 -4.99 -16.06
C ALA A 112 17.89 -6.13 -16.92
N ALA A 113 19.17 -6.46 -16.75
CA ALA A 113 19.80 -7.58 -17.43
C ALA A 113 19.41 -8.93 -16.78
N GLU A 114 19.35 -8.94 -15.45
CA GLU A 114 19.04 -10.11 -14.64
C GLU A 114 18.20 -9.73 -13.43
N GLU A 115 17.43 -10.68 -12.90
CA GLU A 115 16.67 -10.52 -11.67
C GLU A 115 16.80 -11.75 -10.77
N ILE A 116 17.07 -11.52 -9.49
CA ILE A 116 16.88 -12.54 -8.46
C ILE A 116 15.44 -12.45 -7.97
N SER A 117 14.67 -13.50 -8.21
CA SER A 117 13.25 -13.57 -7.88
C SER A 117 13.05 -14.53 -6.73
N ILE A 118 12.56 -14.04 -5.60
CA ILE A 118 12.35 -14.81 -4.38
C ILE A 118 10.85 -14.92 -4.15
N PHE A 119 10.36 -16.14 -4.02
CA PHE A 119 8.97 -16.46 -3.77
C PHE A 119 8.81 -17.05 -2.39
N ARG A 120 7.79 -16.60 -1.67
CA ARG A 120 7.36 -17.24 -0.44
C ARG A 120 5.89 -17.56 -0.49
N ARG A 121 5.57 -18.85 -0.43
CA ARG A 121 4.19 -19.33 -0.35
C ARG A 121 3.59 -18.97 1.01
N GLN A 122 2.40 -18.37 0.98
CA GLN A 122 1.56 -18.11 2.16
C GLN A 122 0.24 -18.91 2.08
N ALA A 123 -0.64 -18.72 3.07
CA ALA A 123 -1.89 -19.48 3.16
C ALA A 123 -2.78 -19.31 1.92
N SER A 124 -3.00 -18.06 1.47
CA SER A 124 -3.89 -17.71 0.37
C SER A 124 -3.25 -16.75 -0.66
N SER A 125 -1.93 -16.59 -0.57
CA SER A 125 -1.16 -15.67 -1.40
C SER A 125 0.26 -16.17 -1.58
N THR A 126 0.97 -15.57 -2.53
CA THR A 126 2.41 -15.75 -2.71
C THR A 126 3.07 -14.38 -2.65
N LEU A 127 4.06 -14.24 -1.78
CA LEU A 127 4.93 -13.07 -1.76
C LEU A 127 6.00 -13.26 -2.84
N TYR A 128 6.16 -12.27 -3.69
CA TYR A 128 7.21 -12.21 -4.71
C TYR A 128 8.07 -10.98 -4.46
N VAL A 129 9.35 -11.19 -4.18
CA VAL A 129 10.37 -10.15 -4.05
C VAL A 129 11.33 -10.26 -5.23
N GLY A 130 11.43 -9.20 -6.03
CA GLY A 130 12.35 -9.11 -7.17
C GLY A 130 13.49 -8.15 -6.88
N LEU A 131 14.70 -8.57 -7.19
CA LEU A 131 15.92 -7.78 -7.10
C LEU A 131 16.58 -7.72 -8.48
N SER A 132 16.27 -6.68 -9.24
CA SER A 132 16.77 -6.50 -10.60
C SER A 132 18.19 -5.88 -10.56
N SER A 133 19.07 -6.38 -11.41
CA SER A 133 20.43 -5.86 -11.59
C SER A 133 20.45 -4.66 -12.53
N THR A 134 21.55 -3.90 -12.48
CA THR A 134 21.87 -2.95 -13.56
C THR A 134 22.18 -3.68 -14.87
N ALA A 135 22.38 -2.95 -15.97
CA ALA A 135 22.75 -3.51 -17.27
C ALA A 135 24.01 -4.40 -17.26
N ALA A 136 24.84 -4.33 -16.21
CA ALA A 136 26.03 -5.18 -16.05
C ALA A 136 25.71 -6.62 -15.59
N GLY A 137 24.49 -6.91 -15.13
CA GLY A 137 24.14 -8.19 -14.50
C GLY A 137 24.74 -8.35 -13.10
N TYR A 138 24.52 -9.52 -12.49
CA TYR A 138 25.12 -9.89 -11.20
C TYR A 138 26.37 -10.72 -11.37
N ARG A 139 27.34 -10.49 -10.48
CA ARG A 139 28.44 -11.44 -10.29
C ARG A 139 27.99 -12.61 -9.42
N PRO A 140 28.57 -13.81 -9.57
CA PRO A 140 28.18 -14.98 -8.77
C PRO A 140 28.25 -14.73 -7.24
N GLU A 141 29.24 -13.97 -6.78
CA GLU A 141 29.38 -13.59 -5.37
C GLU A 141 28.24 -12.67 -4.87
N GLU A 142 27.70 -11.81 -5.74
CA GLU A 142 26.59 -10.91 -5.42
C GLU A 142 25.28 -11.69 -5.30
N VAL A 143 25.05 -12.65 -6.20
CA VAL A 143 23.92 -13.59 -6.11
C VAL A 143 23.99 -14.34 -4.79
N GLN A 144 25.14 -14.95 -4.48
CA GLN A 144 25.30 -15.71 -3.24
C GLN A 144 25.11 -14.84 -1.99
N ALA A 145 25.60 -13.60 -2.01
CA ALA A 145 25.44 -12.65 -0.92
C ALA A 145 23.96 -12.29 -0.70
N LEU A 146 23.22 -11.96 -1.76
CA LEU A 146 21.78 -11.67 -1.66
C LEU A 146 20.96 -12.87 -1.20
N LEU A 147 21.27 -14.08 -1.69
CA LEU A 147 20.60 -15.30 -1.25
C LEU A 147 20.85 -15.59 0.23
N SER A 148 22.05 -15.30 0.75
CA SER A 148 22.37 -15.47 2.18
C SER A 148 21.51 -14.60 3.10
N ILE A 149 21.06 -13.42 2.62
CA ILE A 149 20.19 -12.51 3.37
C ILE A 149 18.71 -12.64 2.99
N SER A 150 18.36 -13.48 2.02
CA SER A 150 16.98 -13.63 1.53
C SER A 150 15.94 -13.94 2.62
N PRO A 151 16.22 -14.78 3.65
CA PRO A 151 15.21 -15.04 4.69
C PRO A 151 14.94 -13.81 5.56
N LEU A 152 15.98 -12.98 5.79
CA LEU A 152 15.86 -11.71 6.48
C LEU A 152 15.08 -10.71 5.64
N LEU A 153 15.41 -10.57 4.36
CA LEU A 153 14.72 -9.69 3.40
C LEU A 153 13.22 -10.00 3.37
N VAL A 154 12.85 -11.25 3.14
CA VAL A 154 11.46 -11.71 3.14
C VAL A 154 10.75 -11.39 4.46
N SER A 155 11.44 -11.55 5.60
CA SER A 155 10.86 -11.25 6.91
C SER A 155 10.65 -9.75 7.13
N LEU A 156 11.58 -8.91 6.67
CA LEU A 156 11.49 -7.45 6.74
C LEU A 156 10.34 -6.93 5.88
N VAL A 157 10.21 -7.41 4.65
CA VAL A 157 9.10 -7.06 3.74
C VAL A 157 7.75 -7.41 4.37
N ARG A 158 7.60 -8.64 4.86
CA ARG A 158 6.35 -9.09 5.51
C ARG A 158 6.02 -8.28 6.75
N ARG A 159 7.02 -7.96 7.58
CA ARG A 159 6.82 -7.16 8.78
C ARG A 159 6.46 -5.72 8.43
N HIS A 160 7.09 -5.14 7.40
CA HIS A 160 6.74 -3.81 6.91
C HIS A 160 5.28 -3.77 6.46
N ALA A 161 4.87 -4.67 5.58
CA ALA A 161 3.49 -4.76 5.10
C ALA A 161 2.50 -4.90 6.25
N ALA A 162 2.74 -5.81 7.20
CA ALA A 162 1.88 -5.99 8.36
C ALA A 162 1.81 -4.72 9.24
N THR A 163 2.89 -3.94 9.33
CA THR A 163 2.92 -2.69 10.11
C THR A 163 2.14 -1.58 9.41
N VAL A 164 2.26 -1.48 8.08
CA VAL A 164 1.46 -0.56 7.26
C VAL A 164 -0.03 -0.90 7.37
N ASP A 165 -0.38 -2.19 7.26
CA ASP A 165 -1.77 -2.67 7.38
C ASP A 165 -2.35 -2.38 8.78
N ALA A 166 -1.55 -2.59 9.84
CA ALA A 166 -1.92 -2.25 11.21
C ALA A 166 -2.12 -0.73 11.40
N GLY A 167 -1.25 0.09 10.79
CA GLY A 167 -1.39 1.56 10.82
C GLY A 167 -2.66 2.03 10.12
N GLY A 168 -2.94 1.50 8.92
CA GLY A 168 -4.14 1.82 8.16
C GLY A 168 -5.44 1.41 8.86
N SER A 169 -5.48 0.19 9.41
CA SER A 169 -6.63 -0.31 10.18
C SER A 169 -6.88 0.50 11.46
N ASN A 170 -5.82 0.88 12.19
CA ASN A 170 -5.94 1.77 13.35
C ASN A 170 -6.48 3.15 12.97
N LEU A 171 -6.01 3.75 11.86
CA LEU A 171 -6.52 5.04 11.39
C LEU A 171 -8.00 4.96 11.01
N ARG A 172 -8.41 3.87 10.34
CA ARG A 172 -9.82 3.61 10.01
C ARG A 172 -10.68 3.48 11.26
N LEU A 173 -10.26 2.67 12.23
CA LEU A 173 -10.96 2.51 13.50
C LEU A 173 -11.07 3.82 14.27
N MET A 174 -10.02 4.65 14.26
CA MET A 174 -10.07 5.99 14.85
C MET A 174 -11.07 6.90 14.15
N ARG A 175 -11.14 6.89 12.81
CA ARG A 175 -12.15 7.66 12.06
C ARG A 175 -13.57 7.18 12.37
N GLU A 176 -13.80 5.87 12.42
CA GLU A 176 -15.11 5.28 12.76
C GLU A 176 -15.55 5.66 14.19
N ARG A 177 -14.64 5.59 15.17
CA ARG A 177 -14.90 6.05 16.54
C ARG A 177 -15.22 7.54 16.61
N LYS A 178 -14.45 8.39 15.90
CA LYS A 178 -14.69 9.83 15.82
C LYS A 178 -16.06 10.12 15.18
N LEU A 179 -16.38 9.48 14.05
CA LEU A 179 -17.70 9.58 13.39
C LEU A 179 -18.83 9.26 14.38
N GLY A 180 -18.73 8.14 15.10
CA GLY A 180 -19.75 7.73 16.07
C GLY A 180 -19.91 8.71 17.24
N ALA A 181 -18.80 9.26 17.76
CA ALA A 181 -18.84 10.26 18.83
C ALA A 181 -19.46 11.58 18.36
N LEU A 182 -19.03 12.10 17.21
CA LEU A 182 -19.54 13.35 16.64
C LEU A 182 -21.03 13.25 16.29
N ARG A 183 -21.45 12.12 15.71
CA ARG A 183 -22.86 11.84 15.43
C ARG A 183 -23.70 11.90 16.70
N ARG A 184 -23.21 11.35 17.81
CA ARG A 184 -23.92 11.35 19.10
C ARG A 184 -24.11 12.77 19.63
N ILE A 185 -23.05 13.58 19.60
CA ILE A 185 -23.10 15.00 20.01
C ILE A 185 -24.12 15.76 19.16
N LEU A 186 -24.08 15.60 17.84
CA LEU A 186 -25.00 16.27 16.91
C LEU A 186 -26.47 15.86 17.11
N LEU A 187 -26.73 14.59 17.42
CA LEU A 187 -28.08 14.11 17.70
C LEU A 187 -28.62 14.59 19.05
N GLN A 188 -27.75 14.86 20.02
CA GLN A 188 -28.10 15.42 21.32
C GLN A 188 -28.22 16.96 21.29
N HIS A 189 -27.80 17.59 20.19
CA HIS A 189 -27.91 19.03 20.02
C HIS A 189 -29.37 19.48 19.95
N GLN A 190 -29.68 20.61 20.61
CA GLN A 190 -31.05 21.13 20.74
C GLN A 190 -31.71 21.53 19.40
N ALA A 191 -30.90 21.64 18.34
CA ALA A 191 -31.34 21.96 16.98
C ALA A 191 -32.16 20.85 16.28
N GLY A 192 -32.27 19.65 16.86
CA GLY A 192 -33.13 18.58 16.33
C GLY A 192 -32.69 18.05 14.96
N LEU A 193 -31.42 17.67 14.83
CA LEU A 193 -30.90 17.06 13.61
C LEU A 193 -31.48 15.65 13.43
N THR A 194 -31.81 15.30 12.20
CA THR A 194 -32.13 13.92 11.83
C THR A 194 -30.86 13.06 11.83
N PRO A 195 -30.99 11.72 11.93
CA PRO A 195 -29.86 10.80 11.79
C PRO A 195 -28.97 11.08 10.58
N ARG A 196 -29.58 11.30 9.40
CA ARG A 196 -28.82 11.54 8.15
C ARG A 196 -28.15 12.91 8.10
N GLU A 197 -28.76 13.93 8.69
CA GLU A 197 -28.12 15.25 8.83
C GLU A 197 -26.91 15.16 9.77
N ALA A 198 -27.05 14.45 10.89
CA ALA A 198 -25.96 14.23 11.83
C ALA A 198 -24.81 13.39 11.22
N ASP A 199 -25.14 12.34 10.45
CA ASP A 199 -24.15 11.51 9.74
C ASP A 199 -23.30 12.35 8.78
N VAL A 200 -23.95 13.20 7.97
CA VAL A 200 -23.26 14.08 7.01
C VAL A 200 -22.39 15.10 7.73
N CYS A 201 -22.90 15.78 8.76
CA CYS A 201 -22.12 16.75 9.53
C CYS A 201 -20.93 16.10 10.25
N ALA A 202 -21.10 14.92 10.85
CA ALA A 202 -20.01 14.18 11.49
C ALA A 202 -18.90 13.84 10.48
N ALA A 203 -19.26 13.38 9.28
CA ALA A 203 -18.28 13.03 8.26
C ALA A 203 -17.51 14.25 7.71
N ILE A 204 -18.17 15.39 7.57
CA ILE A 204 -17.52 16.66 7.20
C ILE A 204 -16.47 17.07 8.25
N VAL A 205 -16.78 16.91 9.54
CA VAL A 205 -15.88 17.27 10.65
C VAL A 205 -14.69 16.32 10.76
N VAL A 206 -14.86 15.04 10.43
CA VAL A 206 -13.73 14.09 10.31
C VAL A 206 -12.84 14.38 9.10
N GLY A 207 -13.32 15.21 8.15
CA GLY A 207 -12.55 15.65 6.99
C GLY A 207 -12.84 14.88 5.70
N TYR A 208 -13.97 14.17 5.61
CA TYR A 208 -14.39 13.52 4.36
C TYR A 208 -14.85 14.56 3.33
N ARG A 209 -14.47 14.35 2.07
CA ARG A 209 -14.99 15.11 0.90
C ARG A 209 -16.40 14.65 0.56
N ALA A 210 -17.19 15.48 -0.11
CA ALA A 210 -18.61 15.21 -0.36
C ALA A 210 -18.85 13.88 -1.10
N GLU A 211 -17.97 13.54 -2.05
CA GLU A 211 -18.00 12.29 -2.81
C GLU A 211 -17.73 11.08 -1.89
N ALA A 212 -16.76 11.22 -0.97
CA ALA A 212 -16.45 10.18 0.00
C ALA A 212 -17.55 10.02 1.07
N VAL A 213 -18.27 11.10 1.43
CA VAL A 213 -19.45 11.03 2.31
C VAL A 213 -20.60 10.29 1.60
N ALA A 214 -20.80 10.55 0.32
CA ALA A 214 -21.82 9.88 -0.50
C ALA A 214 -21.60 8.35 -0.53
N GLU A 215 -20.37 7.94 -0.79
CA GLU A 215 -19.95 6.53 -0.76
C GLU A 215 -20.12 5.93 0.65
N LEU A 216 -19.62 6.60 1.68
CA LEU A 216 -19.70 6.14 3.07
C LEU A 216 -21.14 5.89 3.54
N LEU A 217 -22.09 6.74 3.12
CA LEU A 217 -23.50 6.68 3.56
C LEU A 217 -24.42 5.95 2.59
N GLY A 218 -23.93 5.55 1.41
CA GLY A 218 -24.70 4.89 0.36
C GLY A 218 -25.77 5.78 -0.27
N ILE A 219 -25.46 7.06 -0.53
CA ILE A 219 -26.40 8.07 -1.08
C ILE A 219 -25.75 8.88 -2.21
N ALA A 220 -26.54 9.60 -3.01
CA ALA A 220 -25.99 10.47 -4.05
C ALA A 220 -25.30 11.73 -3.46
N ALA A 221 -24.28 12.27 -4.13
CA ALA A 221 -23.60 13.50 -3.72
C ALA A 221 -24.55 14.70 -3.60
N ASN A 222 -25.55 14.82 -4.48
CA ASN A 222 -26.61 15.84 -4.37
C ASN A 222 -27.46 15.66 -3.10
N THR A 223 -27.65 14.43 -2.64
CA THR A 223 -28.35 14.12 -1.38
C THR A 223 -27.49 14.53 -0.18
N VAL A 224 -26.16 14.33 -0.24
CA VAL A 224 -25.22 14.84 0.78
C VAL A 224 -25.33 16.37 0.89
N ALA A 225 -25.31 17.09 -0.23
CA ALA A 225 -25.44 18.55 -0.25
C ALA A 225 -26.77 19.02 0.36
N THR A 226 -27.85 18.29 0.09
CA THR A 226 -29.18 18.56 0.65
C THR A 226 -29.21 18.39 2.16
N HIS A 227 -28.69 17.27 2.68
CA HIS A 227 -28.59 17.03 4.12
C HIS A 227 -27.71 18.07 4.82
N ARG A 228 -26.56 18.41 4.23
CA ARG A 228 -25.68 19.47 4.75
C ARG A 228 -26.42 20.80 4.84
N LYS A 229 -27.10 21.23 3.79
CA LYS A 229 -27.86 22.51 3.77
C LYS A 229 -28.92 22.55 4.86
N ARG A 230 -29.69 21.46 5.03
CA ARG A 230 -30.73 21.37 6.07
C ARG A 230 -30.13 21.36 7.47
N ALA A 231 -29.06 20.61 7.69
CA ALA A 231 -28.35 20.58 8.96
C ALA A 231 -27.82 21.96 9.34
N TYR A 232 -27.21 22.67 8.39
CA TYR A 232 -26.63 24.00 8.62
C TYR A 232 -27.72 25.02 8.98
N ALA A 233 -28.86 24.98 8.28
CA ALA A 233 -30.00 25.82 8.61
C ALA A 233 -30.54 25.54 10.04
N LYS A 234 -30.63 24.27 10.45
CA LYS A 234 -31.05 23.90 11.82
C LYS A 234 -30.05 24.34 12.88
N LEU A 235 -28.75 24.21 12.60
CA LEU A 235 -27.67 24.61 13.49
C LEU A 235 -27.45 26.13 13.50
N ASN A 236 -28.15 26.89 12.64
CA ASN A 236 -27.95 28.32 12.44
C ASN A 236 -26.49 28.68 12.09
N ILE A 237 -25.89 27.91 11.18
CA ILE A 237 -24.54 28.12 10.67
C ILE A 237 -24.53 28.23 9.14
N SER A 238 -23.48 28.84 8.61
CA SER A 238 -23.25 29.07 7.19
C SER A 238 -22.00 28.37 6.64
N SER A 239 -21.08 27.95 7.53
CA SER A 239 -19.77 27.45 7.14
C SER A 239 -19.36 26.16 7.84
N GLN A 240 -18.43 25.44 7.21
CA GLN A 240 -17.78 24.28 7.84
C GLN A 240 -16.96 24.70 9.08
N THR A 241 -16.37 25.90 9.09
CA THR A 241 -15.66 26.44 10.25
C THR A 241 -16.58 26.60 11.46
N GLU A 242 -17.78 27.12 11.27
CA GLU A 242 -18.79 27.20 12.34
C GLU A 242 -19.27 25.83 12.79
N LEU A 243 -19.39 24.86 11.87
CA LEU A 243 -19.67 23.47 12.22
C LEU A 243 -18.58 22.91 13.14
N PHE A 244 -17.30 23.18 12.87
CA PHE A 244 -16.21 22.81 13.79
C PHE A 244 -16.37 23.48 15.16
N GLY A 245 -16.76 24.76 15.19
CA GLY A 245 -16.98 25.52 16.43
C GLY A 245 -18.01 24.87 17.37
N ILE A 246 -19.08 24.27 16.83
CA ILE A 246 -20.10 23.56 17.62
C ILE A 246 -19.50 22.38 18.40
N PHE A 247 -18.47 21.71 17.87
CA PHE A 247 -17.83 20.59 18.56
C PHE A 247 -16.88 21.04 19.67
N PHE A 248 -16.17 22.14 19.46
CA PHE A 248 -15.28 22.68 20.49
C PHE A 248 -16.07 23.30 21.65
N ALA A 249 -17.22 23.93 21.38
CA ALA A 249 -18.10 24.46 22.41
C ALA A 249 -18.77 23.37 23.28
N GLY A 250 -18.97 22.16 22.73
CA GLY A 250 -19.54 21.02 23.45
C GLY A 250 -18.53 20.19 24.28
N TRP A 251 -17.26 20.60 24.33
CA TRP A 251 -16.21 19.93 25.15
C TRP A 251 -15.94 20.65 26.48
N GLU A 252 -16.47 21.85 26.70
CA GLU A 252 -16.27 22.66 27.92
C GLU A 252 -17.36 22.50 28.99
N THR A 253 -18.24 21.50 28.87
CA THR A 253 -19.28 21.14 29.86
C THR A 253 -19.30 19.64 30.08
#